data_AF-A0A9N9X9A1-F1
#
_entry.id   AF-A0A9N9X9A1-F1
#
_cell.length_a   1.000
_cell.length_b   1.000
_cell.length_c   1.000
_cell.angle_alpha   90.00
_cell.angle_beta   90.00
_cell.angle_gamma   90.00
#
_symmetry.space_group_name_H-M   'P 1'
#
loop_
_entity.id
_entity.type
_entity.pdbx_description
1 polymer ?
#
loop_
_entity_poly.entity_id
_entity_poly.type
_entity_poly.pdbx_seq_one_letter_code
_entity_poly.pdbx_strand_id
1 'polypeptide(L)'
;MAMNGNNVDLDRVSQIKEELPSVAELGGLRLTPLEFEKDDDTNFHMDFIVAASNLRAANYKIPPADRHKSKLIAGKIIPAIATTTSVVAGMVCLELYKLARSVTSLAPFKNNFMNL
;
A
#
# COMPACT_ATOMS: atom_id res chain seq x y z
N MET A 1 1.23 -36.53 13.08
CA MET A 1 -0.03 -36.79 12.35
C MET A 1 -0.27 -35.55 11.49
N ALA A 2 0.06 -35.64 10.21
CA ALA A 2 0.19 -34.49 9.32
C ALA A 2 -1.17 -34.04 8.76
N MET A 3 -1.38 -32.72 8.82
CA MET A 3 -2.15 -31.85 7.92
C MET A 3 -3.40 -32.43 7.23
N ASN A 4 -4.58 -32.10 7.76
CA ASN A 4 -5.84 -32.13 7.02
C ASN A 4 -6.21 -30.70 6.59
N GLY A 5 -5.38 -30.13 5.72
CA GLY A 5 -5.64 -28.84 5.07
C GLY A 5 -6.27 -29.10 3.71
N ASN A 6 -7.51 -28.64 3.52
CA ASN A 6 -8.35 -28.68 2.31
C ASN A 6 -9.49 -29.71 2.29
N ASN A 7 -10.25 -29.84 3.37
CA ASN A 7 -11.63 -30.34 3.25
C ASN A 7 -12.57 -29.13 3.21
N VAL A 8 -12.85 -28.62 2.01
CA VAL A 8 -13.88 -27.59 1.83
C VAL A 8 -15.22 -28.25 2.16
N ASP A 9 -15.92 -27.74 3.17
CA ASP A 9 -17.23 -28.23 3.57
C ASP A 9 -18.25 -27.90 2.48
N LEU A 10 -18.41 -28.84 1.53
CA LEU A 10 -19.28 -28.71 0.36
C LEU A 10 -20.76 -28.62 0.75
N ASP A 11 -21.14 -29.24 1.87
CA ASP A 11 -22.50 -29.20 2.38
C ASP A 11 -22.82 -27.78 2.88
N ARG A 12 -21.91 -27.17 3.64
CA ARG A 12 -22.07 -25.77 4.09
C ARG A 12 -22.09 -24.79 2.92
N VAL A 13 -21.26 -24.99 1.89
CA VAL A 13 -21.29 -24.15 0.68
C VAL A 13 -22.63 -24.25 -0.05
N SER A 14 -23.20 -25.45 -0.13
CA SER A 14 -24.49 -25.67 -0.79
C SER A 14 -25.62 -24.95 -0.03
N GLN A 15 -25.60 -25.05 1.30
CA GLN A 15 -26.54 -24.33 2.16
C GLN A 15 -26.45 -22.79 2.00
N ILE A 16 -25.23 -22.22 1.98
CA ILE A 16 -25.06 -20.77 1.79
C ILE A 16 -25.59 -20.31 0.43
N LYS A 17 -25.42 -21.11 -0.63
CA LYS A 17 -25.96 -20.79 -1.96
C LYS A 17 -27.48 -20.73 -1.97
N GLU A 18 -28.14 -21.59 -1.21
CA GLU A 18 -29.61 -21.59 -1.07
C GLU A 18 -30.10 -20.43 -0.20
N GLU A 19 -29.31 -19.95 0.77
CA GLU A 19 -29.61 -18.78 1.60
C GLU A 19 -29.49 -17.44 0.84
N LEU A 20 -28.80 -17.41 -0.31
CA LEU A 20 -28.60 -16.19 -1.08
C LEU A 20 -29.87 -15.80 -1.86
N PRO A 21 -30.31 -14.53 -1.81
CA PRO A 21 -31.42 -14.06 -2.62
C PRO A 21 -31.07 -14.12 -4.11
N SER A 22 -32.07 -14.38 -4.93
CA SER A 22 -31.95 -14.35 -6.39
C SER A 22 -31.70 -12.92 -6.88
N VAL A 23 -31.03 -12.80 -8.03
CA VAL A 23 -30.70 -11.48 -8.62
C VAL A 23 -31.97 -10.68 -8.94
N ALA A 24 -33.08 -11.34 -9.26
CA ALA A 24 -34.37 -10.70 -9.52
C ALA A 24 -34.95 -10.03 -8.26
N GLU A 25 -34.80 -10.65 -7.09
CA GLU A 25 -35.26 -10.11 -5.80
C GLU A 25 -34.45 -8.89 -5.35
N LEU A 26 -33.21 -8.76 -5.82
CA LEU A 26 -32.33 -7.64 -5.49
C LEU A 26 -32.68 -6.34 -6.24
N GLY A 27 -33.67 -6.35 -7.15
CA GLY A 27 -34.25 -5.13 -7.71
C GLY A 27 -33.26 -4.19 -8.42
N GLY A 28 -32.15 -4.72 -8.95
CA GLY A 28 -31.10 -3.93 -9.58
C GLY A 28 -30.16 -3.21 -8.60
N LEU A 29 -30.07 -3.67 -7.34
CA LEU A 29 -29.12 -3.20 -6.34
C LEU A 29 -27.72 -3.05 -6.95
N ARG A 30 -27.14 -1.85 -6.80
CA ARG A 30 -25.76 -1.57 -7.17
C ARG A 30 -24.99 -1.21 -5.91
N LEU A 31 -23.91 -1.94 -5.69
CA LEU A 31 -22.91 -1.61 -4.69
C LEU A 31 -21.84 -0.75 -5.36
N THR A 32 -21.44 0.33 -4.71
CA THR A 32 -20.31 1.16 -5.14
C THR A 32 -19.12 0.78 -4.28
N PRO A 33 -18.11 0.09 -4.84
CA PRO A 33 -16.86 -0.17 -4.13
C PRO A 33 -16.19 1.14 -3.76
N LEU A 34 -15.64 1.21 -2.54
CA LEU A 34 -14.81 2.34 -2.15
C LEU A 34 -13.40 2.16 -2.72
N GLU A 35 -12.91 3.18 -3.41
CA GLU A 35 -11.52 3.30 -3.84
C GLU A 35 -10.71 3.86 -2.67
N PHE A 36 -9.70 3.14 -2.20
CA PHE A 36 -8.90 3.61 -1.07
C PHE A 36 -8.06 4.83 -1.46
N GLU A 37 -8.40 5.97 -0.88
CA GLU A 37 -7.61 7.21 -0.92
C GLU A 37 -7.16 7.58 0.50
N LYS A 38 -5.85 7.75 0.68
CA LYS A 38 -5.17 8.04 1.95
C LYS A 38 -4.98 9.55 2.18
N ASP A 39 -5.02 10.35 1.11
CA ASP A 39 -4.71 11.78 1.11
C ASP A 39 -5.94 12.68 1.19
N ASP A 40 -7.13 12.11 1.09
CA ASP A 40 -8.40 12.77 1.36
C ASP A 40 -8.86 12.48 2.78
N ASP A 41 -8.81 13.51 3.63
CA ASP A 41 -9.22 13.44 5.04
C ASP A 41 -10.74 13.49 5.24
N THR A 42 -11.53 13.66 4.16
CA THR A 42 -13.00 13.78 4.22
C THR A 42 -13.74 12.47 3.96
N ASN A 43 -13.06 11.45 3.43
CA ASN A 43 -13.65 10.15 3.06
C ASN A 43 -13.66 9.09 4.19
N PHE A 44 -13.08 9.42 5.36
CA PHE A 44 -12.99 8.55 6.54
C PHE A 44 -12.22 7.23 6.38
N HIS A 45 -11.51 7.00 5.28
CA HIS A 45 -10.76 5.76 5.07
C HIS A 45 -9.69 5.57 6.14
N MET A 46 -8.89 6.61 6.38
CA MET A 46 -7.84 6.56 7.39
C MET A 46 -8.41 6.49 8.80
N ASP A 47 -9.54 7.13 9.07
CA ASP A 47 -10.18 7.12 10.39
C ASP A 47 -10.69 5.72 10.74
N PHE A 48 -11.27 5.00 9.77
CA PHE A 48 -11.62 3.59 9.92
C PHE A 48 -10.39 2.73 10.20
N ILE A 49 -9.32 2.87 9.42
CA ILE A 49 -8.09 2.07 9.57
C ILE A 49 -7.44 2.31 10.94
N VAL A 50 -7.33 3.56 11.38
CA VAL A 50 -6.77 3.94 12.68
C VAL A 50 -7.61 3.35 13.82
N ALA A 51 -8.93 3.52 13.78
CA ALA A 51 -9.81 2.98 14.80
C ALA A 51 -9.74 1.44 14.86
N ALA A 52 -9.89 0.77 13.73
CA ALA A 52 -9.87 -0.69 13.66
C ALA A 52 -8.53 -1.29 14.11
N SER A 53 -7.42 -0.69 13.66
CA SER A 53 -6.07 -1.14 14.06
C SER A 53 -5.80 -0.90 15.55
N ASN A 54 -6.21 0.24 16.11
CA ASN A 54 -6.03 0.54 17.53
C ASN A 54 -6.93 -0.33 18.43
N LEU A 55 -8.17 -0.61 18.02
CA LEU A 55 -9.04 -1.58 18.70
C LEU A 55 -8.39 -2.97 18.72
N ARG A 56 -7.82 -3.42 17.60
CA ARG A 56 -7.07 -4.67 17.54
C ARG A 56 -5.81 -4.62 18.40
N ALA A 57 -5.08 -3.50 18.42
CA ALA A 57 -3.88 -3.33 19.22
C ALA A 57 -4.18 -3.49 20.73
N ALA A 58 -5.30 -2.93 21.20
CA ALA A 58 -5.76 -3.07 22.58
C ALA A 58 -5.95 -4.55 23.00
N ASN A 59 -6.51 -5.39 22.11
CA ASN A 59 -6.69 -6.83 22.39
C ASN A 59 -5.38 -7.57 22.67
N TYR A 60 -4.26 -7.10 22.12
CA TYR A 60 -2.94 -7.74 22.24
C TYR A 60 -1.95 -6.90 23.06
N LYS A 61 -2.42 -5.87 23.78
CA LYS A 61 -1.57 -4.93 24.56
C LYS A 61 -0.48 -4.26 23.71
N ILE A 62 -0.75 -4.04 22.43
CA ILE A 62 0.13 -3.29 21.53
C ILE A 62 -0.17 -1.79 21.71
N PRO A 63 0.86 -0.91 21.81
CA PRO A 63 0.63 0.52 21.90
C PRO A 63 -0.14 1.06 20.69
N PRO A 64 -1.12 1.96 20.87
CA PRO A 64 -1.85 2.55 19.76
C PRO A 64 -0.92 3.41 18.89
N ALA A 65 -1.27 3.52 17.60
CA ALA A 65 -0.63 4.42 16.66
C ALA A 65 -1.53 5.62 16.38
N ASP A 66 -0.94 6.81 16.26
CA ASP A 66 -1.65 8.00 15.81
C ASP A 66 -2.03 7.91 14.31
N ARG A 67 -2.84 8.86 13.87
CA ARG A 67 -3.32 8.93 12.49
C ARG A 67 -2.18 9.10 11.48
N HIS A 68 -1.16 9.89 11.81
CA HIS A 68 -0.03 10.15 10.92
C HIS A 68 0.83 8.89 10.72
N LYS A 69 1.21 8.22 11.81
CA LYS A 69 1.95 6.96 11.78
C LYS A 69 1.18 5.86 11.07
N SER A 70 -0.13 5.76 11.31
CA SER A 70 -0.99 4.79 10.63
C SER A 70 -1.10 5.10 9.15
N LYS A 71 -1.21 6.37 8.75
CA LYS A 71 -1.24 6.80 7.34
C LYS A 71 0.07 6.50 6.62
N LEU A 72 1.22 6.72 7.26
CA LEU A 72 2.51 6.35 6.70
C LEU A 72 2.58 4.85 6.37
N ILE A 73 2.12 4.00 7.28
CA ILE A 73 2.19 2.53 7.15
C ILE A 73 1.12 2.02 6.16
N ALA A 74 -0.15 2.32 6.39
CA ALA A 74 -1.26 1.84 5.56
C ALA A 74 -1.22 2.42 4.14
N GLY A 75 -0.79 3.67 4.03
CA GLY A 75 -0.63 4.39 2.77
C GLY A 75 0.66 4.09 2.01
N LYS A 76 1.57 3.27 2.57
CA LYS A 76 2.90 2.94 2.01
C LYS A 76 3.67 4.19 1.56
N ILE A 77 3.66 5.24 2.38
CA ILE A 77 4.29 6.51 2.02
C ILE A 77 5.81 6.34 2.03
N ILE A 78 6.45 6.72 0.92
CA ILE A 78 7.91 6.78 0.82
C ILE A 78 8.35 8.16 1.32
N PRO A 79 9.15 8.25 2.40
CA PRO A 79 9.66 9.53 2.86
C PRO A 79 10.53 10.18 1.79
N ALA A 80 10.28 11.46 1.52
CA ALA A 80 11.04 12.24 0.55
C ALA A 80 11.22 13.67 1.04
N ILE A 81 12.38 14.24 0.72
CA ILE A 81 12.72 15.64 0.99
C ILE A 81 13.49 16.21 -0.21
N ALA A 82 13.29 17.49 -0.48
CA ALA A 82 13.87 18.17 -1.64
C ALA A 82 15.41 18.10 -1.69
N THR A 83 16.08 18.08 -0.53
CA THR A 83 17.56 18.05 -0.45
C THR A 83 18.15 16.84 -1.15
N THR A 84 17.67 15.62 -0.86
CA THR A 84 18.14 14.39 -1.50
C THR A 84 17.82 14.40 -2.99
N THR A 85 16.62 14.86 -3.39
CA THR A 85 16.24 15.00 -4.81
C THR A 85 17.16 15.94 -5.56
N SER A 86 17.51 17.09 -4.98
CA SER A 86 18.43 18.06 -5.59
C SER A 86 19.83 17.49 -5.77
N VAL A 87 20.35 16.74 -4.80
CA VAL A 87 21.69 16.13 -4.94
C VAL A 87 21.68 15.03 -6.00
N VAL A 88 20.68 14.15 -6.00
CA VAL A 88 20.55 13.10 -7.02
C VAL A 88 20.43 13.70 -8.42
N ALA A 89 19.62 14.74 -8.59
CA ALA A 89 19.50 15.46 -9.87
C ALA A 89 20.84 16.06 -10.32
N GLY A 90 21.57 16.72 -9.40
CA GLY A 90 22.90 17.25 -9.68
C GLY A 90 23.90 16.18 -10.13
N MET A 91 23.92 15.03 -9.46
CA MET A 91 24.76 13.89 -9.85
C MET A 91 24.41 13.35 -11.24
N VAL A 92 23.12 13.26 -11.57
CA VAL A 92 22.67 12.87 -12.92
C VAL A 92 23.16 13.87 -13.97
N CYS A 93 23.09 15.18 -13.69
CA CYS A 93 23.60 16.21 -14.59
C CYS A 93 25.12 16.08 -14.84
N LEU A 94 25.91 15.67 -13.84
CA LEU A 94 27.34 15.43 -14.03
C LEU A 94 27.63 14.24 -14.96
N GLU A 95 26.87 13.16 -14.85
CA GLU A 95 26.97 12.02 -15.78
C GLU A 95 26.48 12.39 -17.19
N LEU A 96 25.46 13.26 -17.29
CA LEU A 96 24.96 13.78 -18.57
C LEU A 96 26.04 14.50 -19.38
N TYR A 97 26.93 15.27 -18.74
CA TYR A 97 28.07 15.90 -19.44
C TYR A 97 28.99 14.90 -20.13
N LYS A 98 29.18 13.70 -19.56
CA LYS A 98 30.01 12.64 -20.15
C LYS A 98 29.35 12.07 -21.41
N LEU A 99 28.03 11.85 -21.35
CA LEU A 99 27.23 11.44 -22.51
C LEU A 99 27.27 12.49 -23.62
N ALA A 100 27.08 13.76 -23.27
CA ALA A 100 27.10 14.88 -24.23
C ALA A 100 28.45 15.03 -24.96
N ARG A 101 29.55 14.58 -24.33
CA ARG A 101 30.89 14.55 -24.92
C ARG A 101 31.19 13.27 -25.71
N SER A 102 30.20 12.40 -25.91
CA SER A 102 30.35 11.12 -26.61
C SER A 102 31.43 10.23 -26.00
N VAL A 103 31.59 10.25 -24.67
CA VAL A 103 32.49 9.32 -23.97
C VAL A 103 31.92 7.91 -24.12
N THR A 104 32.64 7.05 -24.83
CA THR A 104 32.23 5.65 -25.13
C THR A 104 32.80 4.64 -24.15
N SER A 105 33.85 5.01 -23.41
CA SER A 105 34.44 4.14 -22.39
C SER A 105 33.63 4.19 -21.11
N LEU A 106 33.47 3.04 -20.45
CA LEU A 106 32.70 2.95 -19.21
C LEU A 106 33.47 3.48 -17.98
N ALA A 107 34.80 3.46 -18.02
CA ALA A 107 35.66 3.82 -16.89
C ALA A 107 35.40 5.21 -16.25
N PRO A 108 35.05 6.26 -17.03
CA PRO A 108 34.75 7.58 -16.48
C PRO A 108 33.37 7.70 -15.82
N PHE A 109 32.42 6.81 -16.14
CA PHE A 109 31.08 6.83 -15.56
C PHE A 109 31.11 6.38 -14.09
N LYS A 110 30.23 6.97 -13.28
CA LYS A 110 30.17 6.68 -11.84
C LYS A 110 28.74 6.44 -11.41
N ASN A 111 28.55 5.32 -10.71
CA ASN A 111 27.35 5.07 -9.94
C ASN A 111 27.53 5.74 -8.58
N ASN A 112 26.60 6.63 -8.22
CA ASN A 112 26.65 7.37 -6.97
C ASN A 112 25.64 6.77 -5.99
N PHE A 113 26.10 6.51 -4.77
CA PHE A 113 25.30 6.04 -3.65
C PHE A 113 25.51 6.99 -2.48
N MET A 114 24.45 7.43 -1.84
CA MET A 114 24.54 8.40 -0.76
C MET A 114 23.42 8.26 0.26
N ASN A 115 23.70 8.67 1.49
CA ASN A 115 22.75 8.85 2.57
C ASN A 115 23.18 10.13 3.31
N LEU A 116 22.34 11.17 3.28
CA LEU A 116 22.64 12.50 3.82
C LEU A 116 22.43 12.57 5.34
#